data_AF-A0A3M1PFX2-F1
#
_entry.id   AF-A0A3M1PFX2-F1
#
_cell.length_a   1.000
_cell.length_b   1.000
_cell.length_c   1.000
_cell.angle_alpha   90.00
_cell.angle_beta   90.00
_cell.angle_gamma   90.00
#
_symmetry.space_group_name_H-M   'P 1'
#
loop_
_entity.id
_entity.type
_entity.pdbx_description
1 polymer ?
#
loop_
_entity_poly.entity_id
_entity_poly.type
_entity_poly.pdbx_seq_one_letter_code
_entity_poly.pdbx_strand_id
1 'polypeptide(L)'
;MPLPDDIPAWEINPNAALVPLRFDDELVGFLKPSVAARVIDILNEEARSRKALRLACYDLVSRAGGSSSEIEPLVSKYLARAARPKSGVRAIARWLKQRQSELGVTDAEFERFCDSYRLPKEKLDAIFAGEIDGSMLTPLARVLGCSIEDVMKVLEG
;
A
#
# COMPACT_ATOMS: atom_id res chain seq x y z
N MET A 1 -12.63 32.80 21.68
CA MET A 1 -11.75 32.10 22.63
C MET A 1 -10.40 31.92 21.96
N PRO A 2 -9.29 32.29 22.61
CA PRO A 2 -7.95 32.02 22.06
C PRO A 2 -7.73 30.49 22.03
N LEU A 3 -7.03 30.00 20.99
CA LEU A 3 -6.66 28.59 20.92
C LEU A 3 -5.55 28.31 21.96
N PRO A 4 -5.48 27.10 22.56
CA PRO A 4 -4.54 26.80 23.65
C PRO A 4 -3.04 26.91 23.32
N ASP A 5 -2.68 27.15 22.05
CA ASP A 5 -1.31 27.03 21.55
C ASP A 5 -0.73 28.32 20.94
N ASP A 6 -1.39 29.47 21.11
CA ASP A 6 -0.88 30.78 20.65
C ASP A 6 0.20 31.36 21.59
N ILE A 7 1.18 30.54 21.98
CA ILE A 7 2.32 30.97 22.78
C ILE A 7 3.54 31.06 21.84
N PRO A 8 4.24 32.20 21.76
CA PRO A 8 5.39 32.36 20.90
C PRO A 8 6.53 31.41 21.29
N ALA A 9 7.29 30.93 20.30
CA ALA A 9 8.26 29.84 20.42
C ALA A 9 9.38 30.04 21.46
N TRP A 10 9.58 31.27 21.95
CA TRP A 10 10.60 31.64 22.94
C TRP A 10 10.07 31.67 24.39
N GLU A 11 8.76 31.55 24.60
CA GLU A 11 8.17 31.61 25.93
C GLU A 11 7.98 30.18 26.49
N ILE A 12 8.79 29.85 27.50
CA ILE A 12 8.69 28.59 28.25
C ILE A 12 7.61 28.81 29.31
N ASN A 13 6.40 28.29 29.06
CA ASN A 13 5.36 28.27 30.08
C ASN A 13 5.50 27.00 30.96
N PRO A 14 5.96 27.12 32.22
CA PRO A 14 6.12 25.96 33.11
C PRO A 14 4.78 25.32 33.51
N ASN A 15 3.65 25.99 33.26
CA ASN A 15 2.29 25.49 33.50
C ASN A 15 1.61 25.00 32.22
N ALA A 16 2.35 24.83 31.12
CA ALA A 16 1.78 24.28 29.88
C ALA A 16 1.24 22.87 30.15
N ALA A 17 -0.05 22.66 29.88
CA ALA A 17 -0.69 21.36 30.03
C ALA A 17 -0.08 20.38 29.02
N LEU A 18 0.65 19.39 29.53
CA LEU A 18 1.21 18.31 28.71
C LEU A 18 0.36 17.04 28.85
N VAL A 19 0.17 16.36 27.73
CA VAL A 19 -0.60 15.12 27.65
C VAL A 19 0.38 13.94 27.59
N PRO A 20 0.23 12.91 28.45
CA PRO A 20 1.08 11.71 28.38
C PRO A 20 0.78 10.90 27.11
N LEU A 21 1.82 10.55 26.36
CA LEU A 21 1.76 9.62 25.24
C LEU A 21 2.11 8.22 25.74
N ARG A 22 1.19 7.27 25.54
CA ARG A 22 1.39 5.86 25.89
C ARG A 22 1.40 5.00 24.63
N PHE A 23 2.31 4.04 24.58
CA PHE A 23 2.39 3.02 23.53
C PHE A 23 2.53 1.67 24.22
N ASP A 24 1.63 0.74 23.93
CA ASP A 24 1.60 -0.60 24.55
C ASP A 24 1.68 -0.56 26.09
N ASP A 25 0.85 0.31 26.69
CA ASP A 25 0.79 0.61 28.13
C ASP A 25 2.05 1.25 28.76
N GLU A 26 3.14 1.41 28.01
CA GLU A 26 4.33 2.13 28.45
C GLU A 26 4.22 3.64 28.19
N LEU A 27 4.68 4.45 29.16
CA LEU A 27 4.75 5.91 29.02
C LEU A 27 5.98 6.29 28.21
N VAL A 28 5.77 6.76 26.98
CA VAL A 28 6.86 7.08 26.03
C VAL A 28 7.24 8.55 26.06
N GLY A 29 6.37 9.42 26.57
CA GLY A 29 6.68 10.84 26.72
C GLY A 29 5.47 11.72 26.97
N PHE A 30 5.68 13.02 26.84
CA PHE A 30 4.67 14.06 27.07
C PHE A 30 4.61 15.00 25.85
N LEU A 31 3.41 15.29 25.37
CA LEU A 31 3.18 16.11 24.18
C LEU A 31 2.31 17.32 24.52
N LYS A 32 2.50 18.41 23.76
CA LYS A 32 1.52 19.50 23.74
C LYS A 32 0.19 18.99 23.17
N PRO A 33 -0.97 19.52 23.60
CA PRO A 33 -2.28 19.02 23.17
C PRO A 33 -2.51 19.05 21.64
N SER A 34 -2.08 20.11 20.94
CA SER A 34 -2.16 20.16 19.47
C SER A 34 -1.32 19.10 18.77
N VAL A 35 -0.12 18.84 19.30
CA VAL A 35 0.78 17.82 18.77
C VAL A 35 0.24 16.43 19.08
N ALA A 36 -0.29 16.22 20.28
CA ALA A 36 -0.95 14.97 20.66
C ALA A 36 -2.15 14.66 19.75
N ALA A 37 -2.99 15.65 19.45
CA ALA A 37 -4.11 15.49 18.52
C ALA A 37 -3.64 15.05 17.12
N ARG A 38 -2.61 15.70 16.58
CA ARG A 38 -2.01 15.31 15.28
C ARG A 38 -1.43 13.91 15.30
N VAL A 39 -0.69 13.56 16.36
CA VAL A 39 -0.09 12.22 16.51
C VAL A 39 -1.18 11.16 16.60
N ILE A 40 -2.25 11.41 17.36
CA ILE A 40 -3.42 10.51 17.45
C ILE A 40 -4.10 10.35 16.09
N ASP A 41 -4.26 11.42 15.31
CA ASP A 41 -4.85 11.35 13.98
C ASP A 41 -4.01 10.49 13.02
N ILE A 42 -2.69 10.65 13.03
CA ILE A 42 -1.76 9.86 12.21
C ILE A 42 -1.74 8.39 12.66
N LEU A 43 -1.58 8.14 13.96
CA LEU A 43 -1.48 6.77 14.49
C LEU A 43 -2.78 5.98 14.32
N ASN A 44 -3.93 6.65 14.31
CA ASN A 44 -5.23 6.00 14.11
C ASN A 44 -5.72 6.01 12.66
N GLU A 45 -4.91 6.49 11.70
CA GLU A 45 -5.33 6.60 10.31
C GLU A 45 -5.67 5.24 9.69
N GLU A 46 -4.90 4.20 10.00
CA GLU A 46 -5.17 2.83 9.55
C GLU A 46 -6.48 2.30 10.13
N ALA A 47 -6.69 2.46 11.44
CA ALA A 47 -7.91 2.04 12.12
C ALA A 47 -9.15 2.78 11.58
N ARG A 48 -9.01 4.09 11.32
CA ARG A 48 -10.05 4.94 10.72
C ARG A 48 -10.37 4.49 9.30
N SER A 49 -9.36 4.24 8.48
CA SER A 49 -9.51 3.77 7.10
C SER A 49 -10.17 2.39 7.03
N ARG A 50 -9.76 1.47 7.91
CA ARG A 50 -10.37 0.13 8.00
C ARG A 50 -11.82 0.18 8.45
N LYS A 51 -12.16 1.08 9.39
CA LYS A 51 -13.55 1.32 9.82
C LYS A 51 -14.39 1.91 8.68
N ALA A 52 -13.86 2.87 7.93
CA ALA A 52 -14.53 3.44 6.76
C ALA A 52 -14.81 2.36 5.69
N LEU A 53 -13.83 1.50 5.41
CA LEU A 53 -14.00 0.37 4.49
C LEU A 53 -15.10 -0.59 4.96
N ARG A 54 -15.13 -0.96 6.25
CA ARG A 54 -16.20 -1.79 6.82
C ARG A 54 -17.58 -1.16 6.66
N LEU A 55 -17.71 0.14 6.91
CA LEU A 55 -18.97 0.87 6.74
C LEU A 55 -19.43 0.90 5.28
N ALA A 56 -18.51 1.12 4.34
CA ALA A 56 -18.82 1.07 2.91
C ALA A 56 -19.28 -0.34 2.48
N CYS A 57 -18.59 -1.39 2.94
CA CYS A 57 -19.02 -2.77 2.68
C CYS A 57 -20.36 -3.10 3.33
N TYR A 58 -20.63 -2.59 4.54
CA TYR A 58 -21.92 -2.75 5.22
C TYR A 58 -23.06 -2.13 4.39
N ASP A 59 -22.89 -0.90 3.90
CA ASP A 59 -23.89 -0.21 3.08
C ASP A 59 -24.15 -0.98 1.77
N LEU A 60 -23.12 -1.48 1.11
CA LEU A 60 -23.27 -2.28 -0.11
C LEU A 60 -23.99 -3.61 0.12
N VAL A 61 -23.60 -4.35 1.18
CA VAL A 61 -24.21 -5.66 1.51
C VAL A 61 -25.66 -5.49 1.95
N SER A 62 -25.95 -4.49 2.78
CA SER A 62 -27.32 -4.20 3.23
C SER A 62 -28.25 -3.82 2.07
N ARG A 63 -27.78 -3.01 1.11
CA ARG A 63 -28.54 -2.71 -0.12
C ARG A 63 -28.77 -3.94 -1.00
N ALA A 64 -27.87 -4.91 -0.96
CA ALA A 64 -27.99 -6.17 -1.69
C ALA A 64 -28.84 -7.23 -0.95
N GLY A 65 -29.36 -6.92 0.25
CA GLY A 65 -30.15 -7.84 1.07
C GLY A 65 -29.32 -8.91 1.81
N GLY A 66 -28.01 -8.75 1.88
CA GLY A 66 -27.10 -9.67 2.58
C GLY A 66 -27.02 -9.42 4.09
N SER A 67 -26.34 -10.30 4.81
CA SER A 67 -26.26 -10.27 6.27
C SER A 67 -24.94 -9.67 6.78
N SER A 68 -24.98 -9.02 7.95
CA SER A 68 -23.79 -8.40 8.56
C SER A 68 -22.64 -9.37 8.84
N SER A 69 -22.91 -10.68 8.94
CA SER A 69 -21.91 -11.74 9.10
C SER A 69 -21.01 -11.92 7.87
N GLU A 70 -21.43 -11.43 6.69
CA GLU A 70 -20.69 -11.58 5.43
C GLU A 70 -19.65 -10.46 5.21
N ILE A 71 -19.72 -9.40 6.01
CA ILE A 71 -18.91 -8.19 5.81
C ILE A 71 -17.44 -8.44 6.12
N GLU A 72 -17.13 -9.03 7.26
CA GLU A 72 -15.73 -9.27 7.67
C GLU A 72 -14.96 -10.20 6.71
N PRO A 73 -15.54 -11.32 6.21
CA PRO A 73 -14.87 -12.13 5.19
C PRO A 73 -14.73 -11.39 3.85
N LEU A 74 -15.71 -10.55 3.46
CA LEU A 74 -15.62 -9.73 2.25
C LEU A 74 -14.52 -8.67 2.34
N VAL A 75 -14.46 -7.94 3.46
CA VAL A 75 -13.40 -6.95 3.74
C VAL A 75 -12.04 -7.63 3.75
N SER A 76 -11.91 -8.80 4.40
CA SER A 76 -10.66 -9.56 4.42
C SER A 76 -10.24 -10.03 3.02
N LYS A 77 -11.18 -10.52 2.22
CA LYS A 77 -10.96 -10.91 0.82
C LYS A 77 -10.56 -9.72 -0.05
N TYR A 78 -11.17 -8.56 0.17
CA TYR A 78 -10.84 -7.33 -0.53
C TYR A 78 -9.43 -6.86 -0.18
N LEU A 79 -9.09 -6.80 1.12
CA LEU A 79 -7.75 -6.46 1.59
C LEU A 79 -6.70 -7.44 1.06
N ALA A 80 -6.99 -8.74 1.02
CA ALA A 80 -6.08 -9.73 0.43
C ALA A 80 -5.87 -9.54 -1.08
N ARG A 81 -6.89 -9.07 -1.81
CA ARG A 81 -6.77 -8.73 -3.24
C ARG A 81 -6.04 -7.40 -3.47
N ALA A 82 -6.27 -6.43 -2.61
CA ALA A 82 -5.64 -5.12 -2.64
C ALA A 82 -4.20 -5.15 -2.09
N ALA A 83 -3.86 -6.18 -1.29
CA ALA A 83 -2.54 -6.36 -0.73
C ALA A 83 -1.51 -6.46 -1.85
N ARG A 84 -0.41 -5.74 -1.66
CA ARG A 84 0.71 -5.71 -2.60
C ARG A 84 1.24 -7.15 -2.76
N PRO A 85 1.15 -7.78 -3.94
CA PRO A 85 1.63 -9.14 -4.12
C PRO A 85 3.12 -9.18 -3.84
N LYS A 86 3.53 -10.07 -2.94
CA LYS A 86 4.93 -10.23 -2.50
C LYS A 86 5.68 -11.28 -3.32
N SER A 87 4.97 -12.30 -3.80
CA SER A 87 5.50 -13.39 -4.61
C SER A 87 4.55 -13.81 -5.74
N GLY A 88 5.02 -14.70 -6.60
CA GLY A 88 4.30 -15.23 -7.76
C GLY A 88 4.23 -14.28 -8.95
N VAL A 89 3.52 -14.70 -10.00
CA VAL A 89 3.40 -13.95 -11.26
C VAL A 89 2.84 -12.53 -11.07
N ARG A 90 1.91 -12.36 -10.12
CA ARG A 90 1.35 -11.03 -9.79
C ARG A 90 2.39 -10.07 -9.21
N ALA A 91 3.41 -10.58 -8.51
CA ALA A 91 4.50 -9.75 -8.02
C ALA A 91 5.40 -9.29 -9.17
N ILE A 92 5.65 -10.15 -10.18
CA ILE A 92 6.38 -9.79 -11.40
C ILE A 92 5.61 -8.73 -12.21
N ALA A 93 4.31 -8.92 -12.43
CA ALA A 93 3.45 -7.93 -13.08
C ALA A 93 3.50 -6.56 -12.38
N ARG A 94 3.58 -6.56 -11.04
CA ARG A 94 3.77 -5.34 -10.26
C ARG A 94 5.15 -4.72 -10.46
N TRP A 95 6.21 -5.52 -10.49
CA TRP A 95 7.56 -5.04 -10.76
C TRP A 95 7.65 -4.38 -12.14
N LEU A 96 6.98 -4.94 -13.16
CA LEU A 96 6.89 -4.34 -14.48
C LEU A 96 6.20 -2.97 -14.44
N LYS A 97 5.06 -2.84 -13.75
CA LYS A 97 4.39 -1.53 -13.56
C LYS A 97 5.26 -0.53 -12.79
N GLN A 98 5.99 -0.99 -11.78
CA GLN A 98 6.92 -0.15 -11.05
C GLN A 98 8.05 0.34 -11.96
N ARG A 99 8.61 -0.57 -12.77
CA ARG A 99 9.65 -0.25 -13.74
C ARG A 99 9.17 0.75 -14.79
N GLN A 100 7.95 0.60 -15.28
CA GLN A 100 7.31 1.56 -16.16
C GLN A 100 7.22 2.94 -15.53
N SER A 101 6.77 3.02 -14.26
CA SER A 101 6.69 4.28 -13.52
C SER A 101 8.05 4.92 -13.28
N GLU A 102 9.09 4.12 -13.01
CA GLU A 102 10.47 4.60 -12.85
C GLU A 102 11.05 5.16 -14.15
N LEU A 103 10.69 4.56 -15.28
CA LEU A 103 11.06 5.05 -16.61
C LEU A 103 10.25 6.28 -17.04
N GLY A 104 9.10 6.55 -16.41
CA GLY A 104 8.25 7.69 -16.74
C GLY A 104 7.62 7.62 -18.13
N VAL A 105 7.41 6.41 -18.66
CA VAL A 105 6.93 6.17 -20.02
C VAL A 105 5.45 5.77 -20.06
N THR A 106 4.80 6.08 -21.18
CA THR A 106 3.42 5.64 -21.45
C THR A 106 3.33 4.12 -21.67
N ASP A 107 2.12 3.56 -21.60
CA ASP A 107 1.89 2.12 -21.83
C ASP A 107 2.45 1.67 -23.19
N ALA A 108 2.20 2.44 -24.26
CA ALA A 108 2.66 2.10 -25.61
C ALA A 108 4.18 2.16 -25.76
N GLU A 109 4.85 3.09 -25.07
CA GLU A 109 6.31 3.19 -25.05
C GLU A 109 6.93 2.05 -24.23
N PHE A 110 6.29 1.67 -23.12
CA PHE A 110 6.73 0.55 -22.30
C PHE A 110 6.58 -0.78 -23.04
N GLU A 111 5.48 -0.98 -23.77
CA GLU A 111 5.30 -2.16 -24.63
C GLU A 111 6.45 -2.29 -25.65
N ARG A 112 6.82 -1.19 -26.32
CA ARG A 112 7.96 -1.17 -27.27
C ARG A 112 9.29 -1.42 -26.58
N PHE A 113 9.48 -0.86 -25.37
CA PHE A 113 10.67 -1.10 -24.56
C PHE A 113 10.80 -2.60 -24.22
N CYS A 114 9.74 -3.23 -23.73
CA CYS A 114 9.72 -4.67 -23.45
C CYS A 114 9.96 -5.51 -24.70
N ASP A 115 9.38 -5.12 -25.84
CA ASP A 115 9.56 -5.82 -27.12
C ASP A 115 11.05 -5.82 -27.55
N SER A 116 11.77 -4.71 -27.32
CA SER A 116 13.22 -4.63 -27.59
C SER A 116 14.06 -5.66 -26.82
N TYR A 117 13.54 -6.15 -25.67
CA TYR A 117 14.15 -7.19 -24.85
C TYR A 117 13.58 -8.60 -25.12
N ARG A 118 12.81 -8.78 -26.19
CA ARG A 118 12.11 -10.04 -26.56
C ARG A 118 10.98 -10.41 -25.60
N LEU A 119 10.33 -9.40 -25.03
CA LEU A 119 9.10 -9.56 -24.25
C LEU A 119 7.95 -8.85 -24.99
N PRO A 120 7.42 -9.45 -26.07
CA PRO A 120 6.36 -8.85 -26.86
C PRO A 120 5.06 -8.77 -26.07
N LYS A 121 4.11 -7.98 -26.59
CA LYS A 121 2.80 -7.74 -25.96
C LYS A 121 2.07 -9.01 -25.52
N GLU A 122 2.06 -10.05 -26.36
CA GLU A 122 1.42 -11.33 -26.03
C GLU A 122 1.97 -11.96 -24.74
N LYS A 123 3.29 -11.86 -24.51
CA LYS A 123 3.93 -12.37 -23.30
C LYS A 123 3.66 -11.46 -22.10
N LEU A 124 3.60 -10.14 -22.31
CA LEU A 124 3.18 -9.20 -21.28
C LEU A 124 1.74 -9.47 -20.83
N ASP A 125 0.83 -9.68 -21.78
CA ASP A 125 -0.57 -9.99 -21.52
C ASP A 125 -0.70 -11.32 -20.75
N ALA A 126 0.09 -12.35 -21.12
CA ALA A 126 0.17 -13.60 -20.37
C ALA A 126 0.63 -13.39 -18.92
N ILE A 127 1.66 -12.56 -18.70
CA ILE A 127 2.13 -12.22 -17.34
C ILE A 127 1.01 -11.54 -16.54
N PHE A 128 0.26 -10.60 -17.14
CA PHE A 128 -0.85 -9.94 -16.45
C PHE A 128 -2.05 -10.87 -16.22
N ALA A 129 -2.23 -11.90 -17.06
CA ALA A 129 -3.20 -12.97 -16.85
C ALA A 129 -2.78 -13.98 -15.77
N GLY A 130 -1.51 -14.00 -15.38
CA GLY A 130 -0.98 -14.88 -14.33
C GLY A 130 -0.15 -16.05 -14.83
N GLU A 131 0.29 -16.02 -16.09
CA GLU A 131 1.08 -17.07 -16.73
C GLU A 131 2.51 -16.61 -17.03
N ILE A 132 3.50 -17.39 -16.64
CA ILE A 132 4.90 -17.18 -17.00
C ILE A 132 5.50 -18.50 -17.44
N ASP A 133 6.19 -18.49 -18.59
CA ASP A 133 7.00 -19.61 -19.05
C ASP A 133 8.49 -19.38 -18.76
N GLY A 134 9.28 -20.46 -18.81
CA GLY A 134 10.74 -20.36 -18.62
C GLY A 134 11.44 -19.50 -19.68
N SER A 135 10.82 -19.31 -20.85
CA SER A 135 11.37 -18.49 -21.94
C SER A 135 11.31 -16.99 -21.62
N MET A 136 10.40 -16.58 -20.74
CA MET A 136 10.21 -15.18 -20.30
C MET A 136 11.22 -14.76 -19.23
N LEU A 137 11.86 -15.68 -18.52
CA LEU A 137 12.74 -15.36 -17.38
C LEU A 137 13.91 -14.45 -17.76
N THR A 138 14.62 -14.77 -18.85
CA THR A 138 15.77 -13.96 -19.31
C THR A 138 15.34 -12.57 -19.81
N PRO A 139 14.32 -12.43 -20.67
CA PRO A 139 13.75 -11.12 -21.02
C PRO A 139 13.29 -10.31 -19.81
N LEU A 140 12.59 -10.93 -18.85
CA LEU A 140 12.09 -10.28 -17.64
C LEU A 140 13.22 -9.72 -16.79
N ALA A 141 14.25 -10.52 -16.52
CA ALA A 141 15.42 -10.09 -15.76
C ALA A 141 16.06 -8.83 -16.37
N ARG A 142 16.15 -8.76 -17.72
CA ARG A 142 16.70 -7.60 -18.43
C ARG A 142 15.81 -6.35 -18.33
N VAL A 143 14.51 -6.50 -18.55
CA VAL A 143 13.54 -5.39 -18.45
C VAL A 143 13.54 -4.82 -17.03
N LEU A 144 13.55 -5.71 -16.04
CA LEU A 144 13.51 -5.36 -14.62
C LEU A 144 14.87 -4.90 -14.06
N GLY A 145 15.97 -5.13 -14.80
CA GLY A 145 17.32 -4.74 -14.37
C GLY A 145 17.85 -5.56 -13.20
N CYS A 146 17.45 -6.82 -13.07
CA CYS A 146 17.86 -7.75 -12.00
C CYS A 146 18.38 -9.07 -12.56
N SER A 147 18.83 -9.98 -11.68
CA SER A 147 19.26 -11.32 -12.11
C SER A 147 18.07 -12.25 -12.36
N ILE A 148 18.29 -13.33 -13.14
CA ILE A 148 17.27 -14.38 -13.33
C ILE A 148 16.90 -15.03 -11.99
N GLU A 149 17.88 -15.20 -11.10
CA GLU A 149 17.70 -15.76 -9.76
C GLU A 149 16.75 -14.90 -8.90
N ASP A 150 16.82 -13.57 -9.03
CA ASP A 150 15.90 -12.66 -8.32
C ASP A 150 14.46 -12.80 -8.82
N VAL A 151 14.29 -12.92 -10.15
CA VAL A 151 12.97 -13.17 -10.76
C VAL A 151 12.41 -14.52 -10.29
N MET A 152 13.24 -15.57 -10.23
CA MET A 152 12.84 -16.89 -9.74
C MET A 152 12.47 -16.87 -8.26
N LYS A 153 13.26 -16.23 -7.41
CA LYS A 153 12.95 -16.08 -5.98
C LYS A 153 11.59 -15.42 -5.76
N VAL A 154 11.29 -14.37 -6.52
CA VAL A 154 9.99 -13.69 -6.43
C VAL A 154 8.86 -14.58 -6.94
N LEU A 155 9.10 -15.39 -7.98
CA LEU A 155 8.09 -16.32 -8.50
C LEU A 155 7.77 -17.46 -7.53
N GLU A 156 8.79 -18.04 -6.90
CA GLU A 156 8.67 -19.19 -6.00
C GLU A 156 8.20 -18.78 -4.60
N GLY A 157 8.54 -17.56 -4.16
CA GLY A 157 8.11 -16.98 -2.89
C GLY A 157 9.06 -17.20 -1.73
#